data_AF-A0A269PHT2-F1
#
_entry.id   AF-A0A269PHT2-F1
#
_cell.length_a   1.000
_cell.length_b   1.000
_cell.length_c   1.000
_cell.angle_alpha   90.00
_cell.angle_beta   90.00
_cell.angle_gamma   90.00
#
_symmetry.space_group_name_H-M   'P 1'
#
loop_
_entity.id
_entity.type
_entity.pdbx_description
1 polymer ?
#
loop_
_entity_poly.entity_id
_entity_poly.type
_entity_poly.pdbx_seq_one_letter_code
_entity_poly.pdbx_strand_id
1 'polypeptide(L)'
;SEFRKRFDNIVKDHGWSYKGRRGWRTQVIYQNNKNTARAAGRWQQQERLKDRRPFLMYLTAGDNRVRAEHHKWHKIVLPVEHEFWYSHYPPNGWNCRCKVVSINYRDIERMKLKITDQDTLIDAVTVNEKTGGLAGIDLGWDYNPGKAWLGSDISLGKSLLQMDEILRAHAIPQFNKAILKSEPHYKSTVSRIAAQIALETFKDDKKIMMLAHLNNETISKLVNESRPITSSMITISTLQISEALSSGIQIESIFELMNGLHKMDKFTYDGRTLNLILNGTMIAIELSAPFNKVIKIHKQ
;
A
#
# COMPACT_ATOMS: atom_id res chain seq x y z
N SER A 1 -24.53 3.49 7.66
CA SER A 1 -23.22 4.12 7.36
C SER A 1 -23.41 5.11 6.22
N GLU A 2 -22.66 6.21 6.23
CA GLU A 2 -22.70 7.24 5.16
C GLU A 2 -22.42 6.65 3.76
N PHE A 3 -21.51 5.67 3.67
CA PHE A 3 -21.26 4.92 2.43
C PHE A 3 -22.53 4.32 1.81
N ARG A 4 -23.39 3.67 2.62
CA ARG A 4 -24.62 3.05 2.11
C ARG A 4 -25.66 4.06 1.61
N LYS A 5 -25.64 5.30 2.12
CA LYS A 5 -26.52 6.37 1.64
C LYS A 5 -26.07 6.88 0.28
N ARG A 6 -24.75 7.01 0.08
CA ARG A 6 -24.14 7.53 -1.17
C ARG A 6 -23.94 6.50 -2.27
N PHE A 7 -24.20 5.22 -2.01
CA PHE A 7 -23.82 4.13 -2.90
C PHE A 7 -24.36 4.27 -4.32
N ASP A 8 -25.63 4.66 -4.49
CA ASP A 8 -26.24 4.73 -5.82
C ASP A 8 -25.65 5.88 -6.66
N ASN A 9 -25.28 6.99 -6.02
CA ASN A 9 -24.56 8.08 -6.66
C ASN A 9 -23.16 7.63 -7.09
N ILE A 10 -22.43 6.90 -6.23
CA ILE A 10 -21.11 6.33 -6.57
C ILE A 10 -21.20 5.40 -7.77
N VAL A 11 -22.24 4.56 -7.83
CA VAL A 11 -22.48 3.66 -8.96
C VAL A 11 -22.70 4.45 -10.25
N LYS A 12 -23.50 5.54 -10.20
CA LYS A 12 -23.74 6.43 -11.34
C LYS A 12 -22.47 7.15 -11.79
N ASP A 13 -21.73 7.74 -10.85
CA ASP A 13 -20.52 8.53 -11.12
C ASP A 13 -19.39 7.69 -11.73
N HIS A 14 -19.32 6.40 -11.38
CA HIS A 14 -18.30 5.48 -11.87
C HIS A 14 -18.77 4.49 -12.94
N GLY A 15 -20.06 4.56 -13.34
CA GLY A 15 -20.62 3.66 -14.36
C GLY A 15 -20.56 2.18 -13.98
N TRP A 16 -20.62 1.84 -12.69
CA TRP A 16 -20.50 0.46 -12.24
C TRP A 16 -21.76 -0.34 -12.53
N SER A 17 -21.61 -1.55 -13.06
CA SER A 17 -22.68 -2.55 -13.07
C SER A 17 -22.38 -3.65 -12.05
N TYR A 18 -23.43 -4.22 -11.46
CA TYR A 18 -23.27 -5.34 -10.53
C TYR A 18 -24.46 -6.30 -10.59
N LYS A 19 -24.20 -7.58 -10.34
CA LYS A 19 -25.22 -8.61 -10.21
C LYS A 19 -25.66 -8.75 -8.74
N GLY A 20 -26.94 -8.97 -8.51
CA GLY A 20 -27.52 -9.19 -7.18
C GLY A 20 -28.15 -7.95 -6.53
N ARG A 21 -28.66 -8.12 -5.31
CA ARG A 21 -29.38 -7.05 -4.58
C ARG A 21 -28.40 -5.98 -4.07
N ARG A 22 -28.79 -4.70 -4.15
CA ARG A 22 -28.07 -3.55 -3.59
C ARG A 22 -27.58 -3.79 -2.15
N GLY A 23 -28.44 -4.33 -1.29
CA GLY A 23 -28.10 -4.63 0.10
C GLY A 23 -26.90 -5.58 0.24
N TRP A 24 -26.89 -6.66 -0.53
CA TRP A 24 -25.77 -7.61 -0.58
C TRP A 24 -24.49 -6.94 -1.08
N ARG A 25 -24.57 -6.21 -2.21
CA ARG A 25 -23.40 -5.56 -2.82
C ARG A 25 -22.75 -4.56 -1.86
N THR A 26 -23.55 -3.67 -1.26
CA THR A 26 -23.05 -2.68 -0.31
C THR A 26 -22.47 -3.31 0.95
N GLN A 27 -23.06 -4.41 1.43
CA GLN A 27 -22.53 -5.16 2.56
C GLN A 27 -21.17 -5.78 2.24
N VAL A 28 -21.03 -6.42 1.08
CA VAL A 28 -19.77 -7.02 0.64
C VAL A 28 -18.69 -5.95 0.56
N ILE A 29 -18.91 -4.84 -0.15
CA ILE A 29 -17.92 -3.75 -0.27
C ILE A 29 -17.51 -3.24 1.11
N TYR A 30 -18.50 -2.91 1.94
CA TYR A 30 -18.26 -2.34 3.25
C TYR A 30 -17.47 -3.30 4.16
N GLN A 31 -17.87 -4.56 4.21
CA GLN A 31 -17.22 -5.56 5.05
C GLN A 31 -15.80 -5.86 4.56
N ASN A 32 -15.60 -5.87 3.24
CA ASN A 32 -14.32 -6.08 2.60
C ASN A 32 -13.33 -4.97 2.97
N ASN A 33 -13.71 -3.72 2.73
CA ASN A 33 -12.87 -2.56 3.03
C ASN A 33 -12.55 -2.47 4.53
N LYS A 34 -13.53 -2.77 5.39
CA LYS A 34 -13.32 -2.83 6.85
C LYS A 34 -12.33 -3.92 7.25
N ASN A 35 -12.41 -5.10 6.65
CA ASN A 35 -11.51 -6.21 6.96
C ASN A 35 -10.09 -5.92 6.47
N THR A 36 -9.92 -5.37 5.26
CA THR A 36 -8.61 -4.94 4.73
C THR A 36 -7.98 -3.85 5.59
N ALA A 37 -8.75 -2.83 5.99
CA ALA A 37 -8.26 -1.77 6.89
C ALA A 37 -7.82 -2.32 8.26
N ARG A 38 -8.57 -3.29 8.80
CA ARG A 38 -8.17 -3.98 10.04
C ARG A 38 -6.92 -4.82 9.86
N ALA A 39 -6.80 -5.53 8.74
CA ALA A 39 -5.61 -6.31 8.41
C ALA A 39 -4.36 -5.43 8.39
N ALA A 40 -4.43 -4.23 7.79
CA ALA A 40 -3.36 -3.23 7.77
C ALA A 40 -2.92 -2.81 9.17
N GLY A 41 -3.87 -2.41 10.04
CA GLY A 41 -3.55 -2.04 11.42
C GLY A 41 -2.97 -3.21 12.23
N ARG A 42 -3.47 -4.43 12.01
CA ARG A 42 -2.98 -5.64 12.67
C ARG A 42 -1.56 -6.00 12.25
N TRP A 43 -1.25 -5.90 10.95
CA TRP A 43 0.09 -6.16 10.46
C TRP A 43 1.12 -5.20 11.07
N GLN A 44 0.84 -3.90 11.06
CA GLN A 44 1.71 -2.90 11.72
C GLN A 44 1.90 -3.18 13.22
N GLN A 45 0.85 -3.61 13.92
CA GLN A 45 0.95 -3.99 15.32
C GLN A 45 1.84 -5.23 15.51
N GLN A 46 1.72 -6.23 14.64
CA GLN A 46 2.50 -7.46 14.69
C GLN A 46 3.97 -7.21 14.39
N GLU A 47 4.27 -6.43 13.35
CA GLU A 47 5.64 -6.00 13.02
C GLU A 47 6.32 -5.31 14.20
N ARG A 48 5.63 -4.36 14.87
CA ARG A 48 6.17 -3.68 16.07
C ARG A 48 6.41 -4.61 17.25
N LEU A 49 5.74 -5.76 17.29
CA LEU A 49 5.83 -6.72 18.38
C LEU A 49 6.71 -7.93 18.04
N LYS A 50 7.29 -8.01 16.83
CA LYS A 50 7.96 -9.22 16.34
C LYS A 50 9.10 -9.69 17.26
N ASP A 51 9.84 -8.76 17.87
CA ASP A 51 10.91 -9.12 18.82
C ASP A 51 10.39 -9.86 20.06
N ARG A 52 9.15 -9.56 20.50
CA ARG A 52 8.52 -10.18 21.68
C ARG A 52 7.56 -11.32 21.31
N ARG A 53 7.00 -11.28 20.11
CA ARG A 53 6.01 -12.22 19.55
C ARG A 53 6.40 -12.55 18.10
N PRO A 54 7.47 -13.35 17.90
CA PRO A 54 8.09 -13.55 16.59
C PRO A 54 7.31 -14.46 15.65
N PHE A 55 6.21 -15.08 16.11
CA PHE A 55 5.41 -15.99 15.31
C PHE A 55 4.01 -15.44 15.04
N LEU A 56 3.47 -15.82 13.90
CA LEU A 56 2.09 -15.61 13.51
C LEU A 56 1.37 -16.94 13.41
N MET A 57 0.11 -16.97 13.85
CA MET A 57 -0.78 -18.12 13.71
C MET A 57 -2.00 -17.77 12.87
N TYR A 58 -2.27 -18.57 11.84
CA TYR A 58 -3.46 -18.45 11.01
C TYR A 58 -4.66 -19.11 11.70
N LEU A 59 -5.76 -18.37 11.85
CA LEU A 59 -6.98 -18.85 12.49
C LEU A 59 -8.18 -18.65 11.56
N THR A 60 -8.92 -19.72 11.33
CA THR A 60 -10.21 -19.67 10.65
C THR A 60 -11.33 -19.28 11.62
N ALA A 61 -12.52 -18.98 11.10
CA ALA A 61 -13.70 -18.78 11.93
C ALA A 61 -14.16 -20.08 12.63
N GLY A 62 -13.71 -21.25 12.15
CA GLY A 62 -14.02 -22.55 12.75
C GLY A 62 -15.43 -23.09 12.46
N ASP A 63 -16.17 -22.52 11.50
CA ASP A 63 -17.50 -22.98 11.10
C ASP A 63 -17.54 -23.49 9.66
N ASN A 64 -18.67 -24.11 9.28
CA ASN A 64 -18.88 -24.71 7.95
C ASN A 64 -19.01 -23.69 6.81
N ARG A 65 -18.90 -22.39 7.09
CA ARG A 65 -18.92 -21.32 6.09
C ARG A 65 -17.50 -20.87 5.72
N VAL A 66 -16.48 -21.49 6.30
CA VAL A 66 -15.08 -21.31 5.90
C VAL A 66 -14.84 -22.14 4.63
N ARG A 67 -14.01 -21.65 3.71
CA ARG A 67 -13.65 -22.39 2.49
C ARG A 67 -12.87 -23.65 2.88
N ALA A 68 -13.10 -24.77 2.20
CA ALA A 68 -12.46 -26.07 2.50
C ALA A 68 -10.92 -25.95 2.59
N GLU A 69 -10.33 -25.20 1.67
CA GLU A 69 -8.90 -24.94 1.57
C GLU A 69 -8.36 -24.21 2.80
N HIS A 70 -9.14 -23.29 3.38
CA HIS A 70 -8.70 -22.52 4.55
C HIS A 70 -8.60 -23.37 5.80
N HIS A 71 -9.30 -24.51 5.87
CA HIS A 71 -9.17 -25.44 6.99
C HIS A 71 -7.78 -26.06 7.06
N LYS A 72 -7.11 -26.26 5.91
CA LYS A 72 -5.72 -26.70 5.85
C LYS A 72 -4.76 -25.68 6.46
N TRP A 73 -5.12 -24.40 6.42
CA TRP A 73 -4.33 -23.33 7.01
C TRP A 73 -4.61 -23.10 8.50
N HIS A 74 -5.61 -23.76 9.08
CA HIS A 74 -5.96 -23.57 10.47
C HIS A 74 -4.81 -24.00 11.38
N LYS A 75 -4.33 -23.08 12.23
CA LYS A 75 -3.18 -23.26 13.13
C LYS A 75 -1.84 -23.47 12.42
N ILE A 76 -1.68 -23.02 11.17
CA ILE A 76 -0.33 -22.78 10.64
C ILE A 76 0.35 -21.74 11.53
N VAL A 77 1.53 -22.07 12.04
CA VAL A 77 2.37 -21.22 12.91
C VAL A 77 3.71 -21.02 12.23
N LEU A 78 4.02 -19.78 11.84
CA LEU A 78 5.27 -19.45 11.14
C LEU A 78 5.87 -18.15 11.68
N PRO A 79 7.19 -17.94 11.52
CA PRO A 79 7.81 -16.64 11.80
C PRO A 79 7.07 -15.50 11.07
N VAL A 80 7.06 -14.30 11.66
CA VAL A 80 6.41 -13.10 11.08
C VAL A 80 6.92 -12.80 9.66
N GLU A 81 8.20 -13.08 9.40
CA GLU A 81 8.88 -12.78 8.14
C GLU A 81 8.72 -13.88 7.07
N HIS A 82 8.06 -14.99 7.38
CA HIS A 82 7.91 -16.12 6.47
C HIS A 82 7.13 -15.75 5.19
N GLU A 83 7.58 -16.27 4.05
CA GLU A 83 7.04 -15.93 2.71
C GLU A 83 5.55 -16.30 2.53
N PHE A 84 5.08 -17.33 3.23
CA PHE A 84 3.66 -17.71 3.31
C PHE A 84 2.75 -16.50 3.54
N TRP A 85 3.16 -15.56 4.39
CA TRP A 85 2.38 -14.37 4.72
C TRP A 85 2.29 -13.36 3.57
N TYR A 86 3.04 -13.50 2.47
CA TYR A 86 2.90 -12.62 1.32
C TYR A 86 1.58 -12.83 0.59
N SER A 87 1.03 -14.04 0.57
CA SER A 87 -0.24 -14.36 -0.09
C SER A 87 -1.31 -14.88 0.87
N HIS A 88 -0.93 -15.48 2.01
CA HIS A 88 -1.87 -16.12 2.95
C HIS A 88 -2.11 -15.31 4.22
N TYR A 89 -2.10 -13.98 4.13
CA TYR A 89 -2.50 -13.11 5.24
C TYR A 89 -3.92 -12.59 4.99
N PRO A 90 -4.91 -12.90 5.83
CA PRO A 90 -6.30 -12.62 5.51
C PRO A 90 -6.65 -11.12 5.55
N PRO A 91 -7.70 -10.69 4.82
CA PRO A 91 -8.61 -11.52 4.03
C PRO A 91 -8.00 -12.13 2.74
N ASN A 92 -8.19 -13.44 2.54
CA ASN A 92 -7.73 -14.18 1.35
C ASN A 92 -8.82 -14.30 0.26
N GLY A 93 -9.82 -13.40 0.30
CA GLY A 93 -10.98 -13.49 -0.58
C GLY A 93 -12.19 -12.73 -0.06
N TRP A 94 -13.21 -12.63 -0.91
CA TRP A 94 -14.46 -11.98 -0.58
C TRP A 94 -15.13 -12.67 0.61
N ASN A 95 -15.58 -11.88 1.58
CA ASN A 95 -16.21 -12.36 2.81
C ASN A 95 -15.33 -13.36 3.61
N CYS A 96 -14.00 -13.28 3.48
CA CYS A 96 -13.08 -14.04 4.33
C CYS A 96 -13.28 -13.65 5.82
N ARG A 97 -13.32 -14.65 6.69
CA ARG A 97 -13.51 -14.51 8.15
C ARG A 97 -12.35 -15.08 8.95
N CYS A 98 -11.25 -15.40 8.27
CA CYS A 98 -10.02 -15.82 8.90
C CYS A 98 -9.28 -14.59 9.47
N LYS A 99 -8.37 -14.84 10.40
CA LYS A 99 -7.54 -13.83 11.06
C LYS A 99 -6.15 -14.39 11.32
N VAL A 100 -5.18 -13.51 11.50
CA VAL A 100 -3.83 -13.86 11.96
C VAL A 100 -3.58 -13.20 13.31
N VAL A 101 -2.96 -13.94 14.23
CA VAL A 101 -2.61 -13.47 15.58
C VAL A 101 -1.13 -13.67 15.83
N SER A 102 -0.48 -12.74 16.54
CA SER A 102 0.92 -12.89 16.93
C SER A 102 1.05 -13.65 18.25
N ILE A 103 1.94 -14.63 18.27
CA ILE A 103 2.21 -15.50 19.41
C ILE A 103 3.71 -15.56 19.70
N ASN A 104 4.06 -15.99 20.91
CA ASN A 104 5.45 -16.23 21.32
C ASN A 104 5.66 -17.70 21.70
N TYR A 105 6.89 -18.08 22.04
CA TYR A 105 7.22 -19.44 22.45
C TYR A 105 6.35 -19.96 23.62
N ARG A 106 6.07 -19.12 24.62
CA ARG A 106 5.19 -19.50 25.75
C ARG A 106 3.76 -19.81 25.31
N ASP A 107 3.23 -19.06 24.34
CA ASP A 107 1.92 -19.34 23.75
C ASP A 107 1.94 -20.65 22.95
N ILE A 108 3.02 -20.93 22.21
CA ILE A 108 3.19 -22.19 21.46
C ILE A 108 3.16 -23.38 22.43
N GLU A 109 3.93 -23.34 23.51
CA GLU A 109 3.96 -24.39 24.54
C GLU A 109 2.59 -24.56 25.23
N ARG A 110 2.00 -23.44 25.70
CA ARG A 110 0.71 -23.45 26.39
C ARG A 110 -0.42 -24.02 25.53
N MET A 111 -0.40 -23.74 24.23
CA MET A 111 -1.40 -24.20 23.29
C MET A 111 -1.06 -25.56 22.65
N LYS A 112 0.07 -26.18 23.05
CA LYS A 112 0.59 -27.43 22.48
C LYS A 112 0.69 -27.38 20.95
N LEU A 113 1.12 -26.23 20.43
CA LEU A 113 1.34 -26.02 19.01
C LEU A 113 2.79 -26.38 18.65
N LYS A 114 3.04 -26.56 17.35
CA LYS A 114 4.38 -26.64 16.79
C LYS A 114 4.53 -25.56 15.72
N ILE A 115 5.74 -25.06 15.54
CA ILE A 115 6.08 -24.27 14.35
C ILE A 115 5.87 -25.21 13.15
N THR A 116 5.11 -24.75 12.16
CA THR A 116 4.75 -25.57 11.00
C THR A 116 5.99 -25.84 10.16
N ASP A 117 6.23 -27.11 9.86
CA ASP A 117 7.32 -27.56 8.97
C ASP A 117 6.97 -27.33 7.49
N GLN A 118 8.00 -27.39 6.65
CA GLN A 118 7.87 -27.14 5.22
C GLN A 118 6.99 -28.17 4.51
N ASP A 119 7.04 -29.45 4.92
CA ASP A 119 6.27 -30.52 4.30
C ASP A 119 4.76 -30.29 4.49
N THR A 120 4.35 -29.92 5.71
CA THR A 120 2.97 -29.53 6.02
C THR A 120 2.53 -28.30 5.21
N LEU A 121 3.44 -27.35 4.95
CA LEU A 121 3.13 -26.19 4.12
C LEU A 121 2.93 -26.55 2.65
N ILE A 122 3.75 -27.44 2.09
CA ILE A 122 3.62 -27.90 0.71
C ILE A 122 2.25 -28.55 0.49
N ASP A 123 1.80 -29.39 1.43
CA ASP A 123 0.47 -30.02 1.37
C ASP A 123 -0.68 -29.02 1.53
N ALA A 124 -0.44 -27.93 2.27
CA ALA A 124 -1.43 -26.90 2.56
C ALA A 124 -1.54 -25.84 1.44
N VAL A 125 -0.48 -25.62 0.66
CA VAL A 125 -0.41 -24.61 -0.42
C VAL A 125 -0.49 -25.32 -1.77
N THR A 126 -1.69 -25.36 -2.34
CA THR A 126 -1.94 -26.02 -3.63
C THR A 126 -2.28 -25.01 -4.71
N VAL A 127 -1.95 -25.31 -5.97
CA VAL A 127 -2.35 -24.52 -7.14
C VAL A 127 -3.69 -25.02 -7.67
N ASN A 128 -4.57 -24.10 -8.08
CA ASN A 128 -5.80 -24.43 -8.76
C ASN A 128 -5.53 -24.63 -10.26
N GLU A 129 -5.65 -25.86 -10.73
CA GLU A 129 -5.37 -26.24 -12.12
C GLU A 129 -6.17 -25.45 -13.17
N LYS A 130 -7.38 -24.97 -12.80
CA LYS A 130 -8.26 -24.24 -13.73
C LYS A 130 -7.90 -22.77 -13.86
N THR A 131 -7.35 -22.16 -12.81
CA THR A 131 -7.05 -20.72 -12.79
C THR A 131 -5.56 -20.42 -12.82
N GLY A 132 -4.70 -21.41 -12.58
CA GLY A 132 -3.26 -21.24 -12.40
C GLY A 132 -2.88 -20.50 -11.10
N GLY A 133 -3.85 -20.05 -10.30
CA GLY A 133 -3.64 -19.32 -9.06
C GLY A 133 -3.61 -20.22 -7.83
N LEU A 134 -3.30 -19.64 -6.66
CA LEU A 134 -3.30 -20.37 -5.38
C LEU A 134 -4.73 -20.81 -5.00
N ALA A 135 -4.92 -22.10 -4.73
CA ALA A 135 -6.21 -22.66 -4.32
C ALA A 135 -6.66 -22.05 -2.98
N GLY A 136 -7.95 -21.76 -2.86
CA GLY A 136 -8.52 -21.11 -1.68
C GLY A 136 -8.28 -19.59 -1.61
N ILE A 137 -7.48 -19.01 -2.51
CA ILE A 137 -7.32 -17.56 -2.63
C ILE A 137 -8.14 -17.07 -3.84
N ASP A 138 -9.06 -16.13 -3.59
CA ASP A 138 -9.87 -15.56 -4.67
C ASP A 138 -8.97 -14.71 -5.60
N LEU A 139 -9.33 -14.58 -6.88
CA LEU A 139 -8.58 -13.73 -7.84
C LEU A 139 -8.46 -12.28 -7.33
N GLY A 140 -7.23 -11.75 -7.38
CA GLY A 140 -6.90 -10.41 -6.87
C GLY A 140 -6.86 -10.32 -5.35
N TRP A 141 -6.72 -11.44 -4.64
CA TRP A 141 -6.49 -11.54 -3.19
C TRP A 141 -5.18 -12.24 -2.84
N ASP A 142 -4.35 -12.50 -3.84
CA ASP A 142 -3.03 -13.13 -3.81
C ASP A 142 -1.94 -12.16 -3.32
N TYR A 143 -2.25 -11.42 -2.25
CA TYR A 143 -1.33 -10.51 -1.60
C TYR A 143 -1.69 -10.37 -0.12
N ASN A 144 -0.77 -9.81 0.68
CA ASN A 144 -0.99 -9.54 2.10
C ASN A 144 -1.74 -8.20 2.29
N PRO A 145 -3.03 -8.17 2.70
CA PRO A 145 -3.78 -6.95 2.91
C PRO A 145 -3.25 -6.08 4.04
N GLY A 146 -2.53 -6.71 4.98
CA GLY A 146 -1.76 -6.06 6.02
C GLY A 146 -0.63 -5.17 5.49
N LYS A 147 0.03 -5.64 4.43
CA LYS A 147 1.02 -4.88 3.67
C LYS A 147 0.35 -4.00 2.61
N ALA A 148 -0.92 -4.26 2.24
CA ALA A 148 -1.58 -3.67 1.09
C ALA A 148 -2.05 -2.23 1.20
N TRP A 149 -2.16 -1.68 2.41
CA TRP A 149 -2.27 -0.22 2.53
C TRP A 149 -1.05 0.49 1.93
N LEU A 150 0.09 -0.22 1.81
CA LEU A 150 1.20 0.12 0.92
C LEU A 150 1.13 -0.68 -0.39
N GLY A 151 0.63 -1.92 -0.38
CA GLY A 151 0.66 -2.85 -1.51
C GLY A 151 -0.18 -2.51 -2.74
N SER A 152 -1.32 -1.80 -2.63
CA SER A 152 -1.95 -1.24 -3.84
C SER A 152 -1.00 -0.26 -4.51
N ASP A 153 -0.35 0.57 -3.72
CA ASP A 153 0.53 1.64 -4.16
C ASP A 153 1.89 1.10 -4.62
N ILE A 154 2.40 0.05 -3.95
CA ILE A 154 3.61 -0.69 -4.35
C ILE A 154 3.33 -1.46 -5.63
N SER A 155 2.17 -2.12 -5.74
CA SER A 155 1.77 -2.83 -6.97
C SER A 155 1.66 -1.84 -8.12
N LEU A 156 0.95 -0.72 -7.94
CA LEU A 156 0.87 0.37 -8.90
C LEU A 156 2.25 0.91 -9.29
N GLY A 157 3.13 1.11 -8.31
CA GLY A 157 4.52 1.54 -8.50
C GLY A 157 5.35 0.56 -9.31
N LYS A 158 5.17 -0.75 -9.09
CA LYS A 158 5.84 -1.81 -9.85
C LYS A 158 5.24 -2.00 -11.24
N SER A 159 3.92 -1.86 -11.39
CA SER A 159 3.23 -2.04 -12.67
C SER A 159 3.78 -1.12 -13.75
N LEU A 160 4.00 0.17 -13.44
CA LEU A 160 4.61 1.09 -14.40
C LEU A 160 6.05 0.69 -14.76
N LEU A 161 6.83 0.14 -13.83
CA LEU A 161 8.19 -0.32 -14.12
C LEU A 161 8.21 -1.57 -14.99
N GLN A 162 7.22 -2.46 -14.84
CA GLN A 162 7.12 -3.72 -15.58
C GLN A 162 6.53 -3.56 -16.98
N MET A 163 5.78 -2.48 -17.24
CA MET A 163 5.27 -2.15 -18.57
C MET A 163 6.42 -1.73 -19.49
N ASP A 164 6.35 -2.14 -20.75
CA ASP A 164 7.17 -1.54 -21.80
C ASP A 164 6.82 -0.06 -21.98
N GLU A 165 7.70 0.65 -22.69
CA GLU A 165 7.61 2.09 -22.87
C GLU A 165 6.28 2.54 -23.51
N ILE A 166 5.79 1.80 -24.51
CA ILE A 166 4.58 2.14 -25.25
C ILE A 166 3.36 1.96 -24.35
N LEU A 167 3.24 0.80 -23.69
CA LEU A 167 2.13 0.54 -22.76
C LEU A 167 2.14 1.52 -21.58
N ARG A 168 3.33 1.82 -21.05
CA ARG A 168 3.49 2.78 -19.96
C ARG A 168 3.02 4.18 -20.36
N ALA A 169 3.37 4.66 -21.56
CA ALA A 169 2.93 5.97 -22.06
C ALA A 169 1.40 6.09 -22.12
N HIS A 170 0.69 5.02 -22.49
CA HIS A 170 -0.78 5.00 -22.51
C HIS A 170 -1.40 4.88 -21.10
N ALA A 171 -0.70 4.21 -20.17
CA ALA A 171 -1.16 4.02 -18.81
C ALA A 171 -1.02 5.30 -17.96
N ILE A 172 0.10 6.03 -18.09
CA ILE A 172 0.45 7.21 -17.27
C ILE A 172 -0.72 8.20 -17.09
N PRO A 173 -1.46 8.62 -18.13
CA PRO A 173 -2.58 9.54 -17.95
C PRO A 173 -3.65 9.04 -16.97
N GLN A 174 -3.94 7.73 -16.96
CA GLN A 174 -4.89 7.14 -16.03
C GLN A 174 -4.34 7.07 -14.60
N PHE A 175 -3.04 6.81 -14.46
CA PHE A 175 -2.36 6.85 -13.17
C PHE A 175 -2.32 8.26 -12.58
N ASN A 176 -1.95 9.27 -13.39
CA ASN A 176 -2.03 10.68 -13.02
C ASN A 176 -3.43 11.03 -12.51
N LYS A 177 -4.47 10.68 -13.28
CA LYS A 177 -5.87 10.93 -12.88
C LYS A 177 -6.24 10.22 -11.57
N ALA A 178 -5.73 9.03 -11.31
CA ALA A 178 -6.00 8.30 -10.08
C ALA A 178 -5.34 8.96 -8.86
N ILE A 179 -4.07 9.36 -8.98
CA ILE A 179 -3.32 10.02 -7.91
C ILE A 179 -3.91 11.40 -7.62
N LEU A 180 -4.17 12.20 -8.65
CA LEU A 180 -4.71 13.57 -8.52
C LEU A 180 -6.10 13.63 -7.88
N LYS A 181 -6.88 12.54 -7.85
CA LYS A 181 -8.12 12.48 -7.04
C LYS A 181 -7.88 12.74 -5.54
N SER A 182 -6.66 12.51 -5.05
CA SER A 182 -6.29 12.74 -3.66
C SER A 182 -5.73 14.16 -3.39
N GLU A 183 -5.60 15.00 -4.42
CA GLU A 183 -5.08 16.37 -4.32
C GLU A 183 -5.81 17.23 -3.27
N PRO A 184 -7.16 17.23 -3.17
CA PRO A 184 -7.84 17.99 -2.13
C PRO A 184 -7.45 17.56 -0.70
N HIS A 185 -7.22 16.26 -0.50
CA HIS A 185 -6.79 15.72 0.79
C HIS A 185 -5.35 16.09 1.11
N TYR A 186 -4.47 16.07 0.10
CA TYR A 186 -3.09 16.53 0.21
C TYR A 186 -3.04 18.01 0.62
N LYS A 187 -3.73 18.90 -0.11
CA LYS A 187 -3.80 20.34 0.20
C LYS A 187 -4.35 20.59 1.61
N SER A 188 -5.44 19.92 1.98
CA SER A 188 -6.00 20.01 3.34
C SER A 188 -4.99 19.59 4.43
N THR A 189 -4.19 18.55 4.17
CA THR A 189 -3.16 18.09 5.09
C THR A 189 -2.02 19.10 5.23
N VAL A 190 -1.55 19.66 4.12
CA VAL A 190 -0.51 20.69 4.11
C VAL A 190 -0.99 21.95 4.85
N SER A 191 -2.22 22.43 4.59
CA SER A 191 -2.81 23.56 5.33
C SER A 191 -2.90 23.30 6.83
N ARG A 192 -3.29 22.09 7.22
CA ARG A 192 -3.34 21.69 8.64
C ARG A 192 -1.96 21.72 9.27
N ILE A 193 -0.93 21.22 8.58
CA ILE A 193 0.45 21.23 9.08
C ILE A 193 0.94 22.68 9.23
N ALA A 194 0.71 23.53 8.23
CA ALA A 194 1.06 24.94 8.29
C ALA A 194 0.41 25.65 9.50
N ALA A 195 -0.88 25.39 9.74
CA ALA A 195 -1.57 25.92 10.92
C ALA A 195 -0.98 25.39 12.24
N GLN A 196 -0.62 24.11 12.31
CA GLN A 196 0.02 23.52 13.49
C GLN A 196 1.41 24.11 13.76
N ILE A 197 2.18 24.40 12.72
CA ILE A 197 3.49 25.07 12.83
C ILE A 197 3.31 26.50 13.35
N ALA A 198 2.37 27.26 12.78
CA ALA A 198 2.07 28.63 13.21
C ALA A 198 1.59 28.72 14.67
N LEU A 199 0.95 27.65 15.17
CA LEU A 199 0.50 27.54 16.56
C LEU A 199 1.53 26.85 17.48
N GLU A 200 2.72 26.49 17.00
CA GLU A 200 3.74 25.73 17.74
C GLU A 200 3.22 24.40 18.33
N THR A 201 2.22 23.80 17.70
CA THR A 201 1.57 22.54 18.15
C THR A 201 1.92 21.34 17.27
N PHE A 202 2.75 21.53 16.24
CA PHE A 202 3.10 20.44 15.32
C PHE A 202 3.81 19.30 16.06
N LYS A 203 3.32 18.09 15.83
CA LYS A 203 3.95 16.84 16.24
C LYS A 203 3.92 15.91 15.06
N ASP A 204 5.09 15.36 14.71
CA ASP A 204 5.19 14.43 13.60
C ASP A 204 4.37 13.17 13.89
N ASP A 205 3.34 12.95 13.08
CA ASP A 205 2.49 11.76 13.15
C ASP A 205 3.04 10.60 12.31
N LYS A 206 4.24 10.78 11.71
CA LYS A 206 4.94 9.82 10.85
C LYS A 206 4.10 9.35 9.66
N LYS A 207 3.10 10.14 9.25
CA LYS A 207 2.31 9.80 8.07
C LYS A 207 3.13 10.03 6.81
N ILE A 208 2.93 9.12 5.87
CA ILE A 208 3.49 9.17 4.53
C ILE A 208 2.32 9.27 3.56
N MET A 209 2.44 10.16 2.59
CA MET A 209 1.45 10.38 1.55
C MET A 209 2.07 10.08 0.19
N MET A 210 1.26 9.52 -0.69
CA MET A 210 1.61 9.43 -2.11
C MET A 210 1.57 10.84 -2.70
N LEU A 211 2.65 11.20 -3.38
CA LEU A 211 2.79 12.51 -3.99
C LEU A 211 2.70 12.44 -5.51
N ALA A 212 3.43 11.52 -6.12
CA ALA A 212 3.47 11.36 -7.58
C ALA A 212 4.04 10.01 -7.99
N HIS A 213 4.35 9.85 -9.27
CA HIS A 213 5.18 8.76 -9.79
C HIS A 213 6.21 9.29 -10.78
N LEU A 214 7.30 8.53 -10.98
CA LEU A 214 8.29 8.79 -12.03
C LEU A 214 7.59 8.72 -13.40
N ASN A 215 7.85 9.69 -14.27
CA ASN A 215 7.30 9.69 -15.62
C ASN A 215 8.03 8.68 -16.53
N ASN A 216 7.53 8.53 -17.76
CA ASN A 216 8.06 7.58 -18.72
C ASN A 216 9.55 7.79 -18.98
N GLU A 217 9.95 9.04 -19.27
CA GLU A 217 11.33 9.40 -19.60
C GLU A 217 12.30 9.12 -18.45
N THR A 218 11.91 9.46 -17.22
CA THR A 218 12.72 9.19 -16.03
C THR A 218 12.89 7.69 -15.81
N ILE A 219 11.82 6.91 -15.97
CA ILE A 219 11.91 5.44 -15.85
C ILE A 219 12.82 4.88 -16.94
N SER A 220 12.59 5.22 -18.22
CA SER A 220 13.39 4.73 -19.34
C SER A 220 14.88 5.07 -19.15
N LYS A 221 15.21 6.30 -18.72
CA LYS A 221 16.59 6.71 -18.45
C LYS A 221 17.23 5.92 -17.30
N LEU A 222 16.52 5.75 -16.18
CA LEU A 222 17.04 5.01 -15.03
C LEU A 222 17.22 3.51 -15.34
N VAL A 223 16.33 2.92 -16.12
CA VAL A 223 16.46 1.52 -16.59
C VAL A 223 17.65 1.38 -17.53
N ASN A 224 17.80 2.28 -18.52
CA ASN A 224 18.92 2.25 -19.47
C ASN A 224 20.28 2.41 -18.78
N GLU A 225 20.35 3.24 -17.74
CA GLU A 225 21.55 3.40 -16.91
C GLU A 225 21.76 2.25 -15.89
N SER A 226 20.96 1.18 -15.97
CA SER A 226 21.02 0.03 -15.05
C SER A 226 20.93 0.41 -13.57
N ARG A 227 20.18 1.47 -13.24
CA ARG A 227 20.01 1.94 -11.86
C ARG A 227 18.97 1.08 -11.12
N PRO A 228 19.20 0.73 -9.84
CA PRO A 228 18.27 -0.10 -9.07
C PRO A 228 17.03 0.71 -8.68
N ILE A 229 16.00 0.67 -9.53
CA ILE A 229 14.67 1.22 -9.23
C ILE A 229 13.69 0.11 -8.86
N THR A 230 13.09 0.21 -7.67
CA THR A 230 12.17 -0.82 -7.16
C THR A 230 10.70 -0.41 -7.22
N SER A 231 10.43 0.88 -7.47
CA SER A 231 9.08 1.44 -7.56
C SER A 231 9.12 2.75 -8.36
N SER A 232 8.06 3.04 -9.11
CA SER A 232 7.87 4.36 -9.72
C SER A 232 7.25 5.37 -8.76
N MET A 233 6.64 4.95 -7.64
CA MET A 233 5.92 5.86 -6.74
C MET A 233 6.86 6.78 -5.97
N ILE A 234 6.44 8.03 -5.82
CA ILE A 234 7.09 9.06 -5.01
C ILE A 234 6.19 9.40 -3.83
N THR A 235 6.78 9.46 -2.64
CA THR A 235 6.08 9.74 -1.39
C THR A 235 6.70 10.92 -0.66
N ILE A 236 5.90 11.58 0.18
CA ILE A 236 6.33 12.65 1.07
C ILE A 236 5.79 12.41 2.48
N SER A 237 6.59 12.69 3.51
CA SER A 237 6.17 12.58 4.89
C SER A 237 5.66 13.90 5.46
N THR A 238 4.89 13.82 6.54
CA THR A 238 4.47 14.98 7.33
C THR A 238 5.65 15.78 7.87
N LEU A 239 6.72 15.08 8.27
CA LEU A 239 7.97 15.70 8.69
C LEU A 239 8.57 16.56 7.57
N GLN A 240 8.67 16.02 6.35
CA GLN A 240 9.27 16.73 5.22
C GLN A 240 8.46 17.95 4.77
N ILE A 241 7.13 17.88 4.85
CA ILE A 241 6.26 19.04 4.63
C ILE A 241 6.51 20.11 5.70
N SER A 242 6.64 19.69 6.96
CA SER A 242 6.92 20.62 8.05
C SER A 242 8.28 21.30 7.87
N GLU A 243 9.33 20.54 7.55
CA GLU A 243 10.68 21.08 7.31
C GLU A 243 10.70 22.07 6.13
N ALA A 244 9.98 21.76 5.05
CA ALA A 244 9.83 22.67 3.92
C ALA A 244 9.14 23.99 4.33
N LEU A 245 8.03 23.93 5.06
CA LEU A 245 7.33 25.13 5.53
C LEU A 245 8.19 25.95 6.50
N SER A 246 8.84 25.29 7.45
CA SER A 246 9.72 25.93 8.44
C SER A 246 10.98 26.54 7.82
N SER A 247 11.44 26.03 6.67
CA SER A 247 12.58 26.60 5.92
C SER A 247 12.19 27.77 5.00
N GLY A 248 10.94 28.23 5.04
CA GLY A 248 10.47 29.39 4.29
C GLY A 248 10.01 29.07 2.86
N ILE A 249 9.72 27.81 2.55
CA ILE A 249 9.01 27.43 1.33
C ILE A 249 7.55 27.86 1.44
N GLN A 250 7.07 28.53 0.39
CA GLN A 250 5.69 28.97 0.32
C GLN A 250 4.74 27.77 0.25
N ILE A 251 3.58 27.88 0.92
CA ILE A 251 2.60 26.79 0.95
C ILE A 251 2.09 26.45 -0.46
N GLU A 252 2.01 27.45 -1.35
CA GLU A 252 1.65 27.31 -2.74
C GLU A 252 2.64 26.41 -3.49
N SER A 253 3.96 26.57 -3.25
CA SER A 253 4.98 25.70 -3.83
C SER A 253 4.81 24.25 -3.40
N ILE A 254 4.38 24.02 -2.15
CA ILE A 254 4.11 22.68 -1.62
C ILE A 254 2.83 22.09 -2.22
N PHE A 255 1.79 22.89 -2.42
CA PHE A 255 0.57 22.47 -3.12
C PHE A 255 0.84 22.03 -4.55
N GLU A 256 1.72 22.73 -5.26
CA GLU A 256 2.05 22.44 -6.65
C GLU A 256 2.91 21.19 -6.85
N LEU A 257 3.55 20.66 -5.79
CA LEU A 257 4.36 19.44 -5.89
C LEU A 257 3.60 18.30 -6.54
N MET A 258 2.35 18.06 -6.12
CA MET A 258 1.58 16.93 -6.61
C MET A 258 1.34 17.02 -8.12
N ASN A 259 1.01 18.21 -8.65
CA ASN A 259 0.80 18.41 -10.08
C ASN A 259 2.11 18.46 -10.87
N GLY A 260 3.13 19.10 -10.29
CA GLY A 260 4.41 19.34 -10.93
C GLY A 260 5.25 18.07 -11.10
N LEU A 261 5.26 17.21 -10.10
CA LEU A 261 6.07 15.99 -10.11
C LEU A 261 5.60 14.95 -11.15
N HIS A 262 4.37 15.05 -11.67
CA HIS A 262 3.93 14.20 -12.79
C HIS A 262 4.46 14.64 -14.16
N LYS A 263 5.00 15.87 -14.26
CA LYS A 263 5.47 16.51 -15.50
C LYS A 263 7.00 16.73 -15.48
N MET A 264 7.72 15.84 -14.81
CA MET A 264 9.17 15.98 -14.63
C MET A 264 9.96 15.64 -15.89
N ASP A 265 10.33 16.63 -16.67
CA ASP A 265 11.08 16.35 -17.90
C ASP A 265 12.60 16.54 -17.71
N LYS A 266 13.01 17.17 -16.59
CA LYS A 266 14.42 17.47 -16.29
C LYS A 266 14.78 17.09 -14.86
N PHE A 267 15.79 16.24 -14.71
CA PHE A 267 16.36 15.86 -13.42
C PHE A 267 17.87 15.60 -13.54
N THR A 268 18.57 15.72 -12.42
CA THR A 268 19.93 15.21 -12.23
C THR A 268 19.91 14.04 -11.24
N TYR A 269 20.83 13.10 -11.43
CA TYR A 269 20.95 11.92 -10.56
C TYR A 269 22.38 11.83 -10.05
N ASP A 270 22.56 11.82 -8.73
CA ASP A 270 23.87 11.83 -8.06
C ASP A 270 24.32 10.42 -7.60
N GLY A 271 23.61 9.37 -8.02
CA GLY A 271 23.86 7.99 -7.59
C GLY A 271 22.94 7.49 -6.47
N ARG A 272 22.21 8.38 -5.79
CA ARG A 272 21.19 8.00 -4.79
C ARG A 272 19.92 8.82 -4.89
N THR A 273 20.06 10.08 -5.28
CA THR A 273 19.01 11.09 -5.24
C THR A 273 18.73 11.62 -6.64
N LEU A 274 17.44 11.67 -7.00
CA LEU A 274 16.96 12.46 -8.11
C LEU A 274 16.72 13.89 -7.63
N ASN A 275 17.42 14.84 -8.23
CA ASN A 275 17.27 16.25 -7.94
C ASN A 275 16.56 16.93 -9.13
N LEU A 276 15.53 17.71 -8.84
CA LEU A 276 14.75 18.42 -9.84
C LEU A 276 14.34 19.81 -9.34
N ILE A 277 14.01 20.69 -10.28
CA ILE A 277 13.54 22.04 -10.01
C ILE A 277 12.08 22.14 -10.43
N LEU A 278 11.24 22.57 -9.49
CA LEU A 278 9.85 22.92 -9.76
C LEU A 278 9.60 24.36 -9.33
N ASN A 279 9.34 25.26 -10.28
CA ASN A 279 9.04 26.68 -10.03
C ASN A 279 10.05 27.36 -9.08
N GLY A 280 11.36 27.13 -9.29
CA GLY A 280 12.43 27.68 -8.45
C GLY A 280 12.63 26.98 -7.09
N THR A 281 11.95 25.86 -6.86
CA THR A 281 12.13 25.01 -5.68
C THR A 281 12.87 23.74 -6.05
N MET A 282 14.02 23.50 -5.41
CA MET A 282 14.79 22.28 -5.52
C MET A 282 14.16 21.16 -4.69
N ILE A 283 13.94 20.00 -5.31
CA ILE A 283 13.32 18.83 -4.69
C ILE A 283 14.27 17.65 -4.87
N ALA A 284 14.67 17.05 -3.76
CA ALA A 284 15.52 15.87 -3.72
C ALA A 284 14.69 14.64 -3.37
N ILE A 285 14.73 13.62 -4.25
CA ILE A 285 14.00 12.37 -4.13
C ILE A 285 15.00 11.23 -4.00
N GLU A 286 15.06 10.59 -2.84
CA GLU A 286 15.85 9.37 -2.63
C GLU A 286 15.17 8.18 -3.32
N LEU A 287 15.92 7.49 -4.18
CA LEU A 287 15.48 6.21 -4.75
C LEU A 287 15.63 5.11 -3.69
N SER A 288 14.51 4.55 -3.22
CA SER A 288 14.52 3.53 -2.17
C SER A 288 13.33 2.57 -2.29
N ALA A 289 13.44 1.43 -1.62
CA ALA A 289 12.33 0.51 -1.43
C ALA A 289 11.56 0.84 -0.13
N PRO A 290 10.22 0.67 -0.10
CA PRO A 290 9.34 0.27 -1.21
C PRO A 290 8.90 1.44 -2.11
N PHE A 291 9.26 2.68 -1.77
CA PHE A 291 8.90 3.90 -2.49
C PHE A 291 10.07 4.87 -2.56
N ASN A 292 10.09 5.69 -3.61
CA ASN A 292 10.97 6.84 -3.68
C ASN A 292 10.45 7.91 -2.70
N LYS A 293 11.35 8.59 -2.01
CA LYS A 293 10.99 9.49 -0.90
C LYS A 293 11.51 10.88 -1.18
N VAL A 294 10.65 11.88 -1.07
CA VAL A 294 11.11 13.27 -0.97
C VAL A 294 11.86 13.40 0.36
N ILE A 295 13.15 13.75 0.30
CA ILE A 295 14.02 13.90 1.47
C ILE A 295 14.40 15.34 1.76
N LYS A 296 14.21 16.24 0.79
CA LYS A 296 14.50 17.67 0.96
C LYS A 296 13.74 18.51 -0.05
N ILE A 297 13.22 19.64 0.41
CA ILE A 297 12.63 20.70 -0.40
C ILE A 297 13.26 22.01 0.04
N HIS A 298 13.90 22.74 -0.86
CA HIS A 298 14.58 24.00 -0.55
C HIS A 298 14.51 24.97 -1.72
N LYS A 299 14.70 26.26 -1.46
CA LYS A 299 14.81 27.26 -2.53
C LYS A 299 16.10 27.02 -3.30
N GLN A 300 16.02 27.26 -4.61
CA GLN A 300 17.19 27.29 -5.48
C GLN A 300 18.16 28.41 -5.07
#